data_AF-A0A841HDU3-F1
#
_entry.id   AF-A0A841HDU3-F1
#
_cell.length_a   1.000
_cell.length_b   1.000
_cell.length_c   1.000
_cell.angle_alpha   90.00
_cell.angle_beta   90.00
_cell.angle_gamma   90.00
#
_symmetry.space_group_name_H-M   'P 1'
#
loop_
_entity.id
_entity.type
_entity.pdbx_description
1 polymer ?
#
loop_
_entity_poly.entity_id
_entity_poly.type
_entity_poly.pdbx_seq_one_letter_code
_entity_poly.pdbx_strand_id
1 'polypeptide(L)'
;MSEDSPGIVVHPSLKLEDVREQFDGNEPQGRGRETAAPRGYNAELLANAMLGEHPRFEKWSPGPWVDNYVTSQSSVSCYIEVKTAIDQYPSHTPGRFRIWGPHHHRLLASADVYEDTSRLHLYLFVVYTLDSGIEQEIGKVVVPAIHVDDHIDTWSLTDHVTMGEQLTYTVSWRALLGALDVSLAEFTATDTIDLTTGSDSLQAARKHTDA
;
A
#
# COMPACT_ATOMS: atom_id res chain seq x y z
N MET A 1 0.89 -27.53 -16.42
CA MET A 1 1.96 -26.69 -15.85
C MET A 1 1.37 -25.29 -15.87
N SER A 2 0.90 -24.79 -14.72
CA SER A 2 0.46 -23.40 -14.61
C SER A 2 1.72 -22.55 -14.76
N GLU A 3 1.80 -21.77 -15.83
CA GLU A 3 2.73 -20.65 -15.84
C GLU A 3 2.28 -19.73 -14.71
N ASP A 4 3.10 -19.64 -13.65
CA ASP A 4 2.86 -18.71 -12.55
C ASP A 4 2.76 -17.33 -13.17
N SER A 5 1.53 -16.84 -13.30
CA SER A 5 1.27 -15.54 -13.90
C SER A 5 1.91 -14.50 -13.00
N PRO A 6 2.74 -13.58 -13.53
CA PRO A 6 3.50 -12.64 -12.71
C PRO A 6 2.56 -11.81 -11.83
N GLY A 7 3.05 -11.31 -10.71
CA GLY A 7 2.32 -10.36 -9.85
C GLY A 7 2.01 -9.03 -10.56
N ILE A 8 1.49 -8.07 -9.81
CA ILE A 8 1.15 -6.73 -10.31
C ILE A 8 2.35 -5.76 -10.26
N VAL A 9 3.36 -6.04 -9.43
CA VAL A 9 4.54 -5.17 -9.26
C VAL A 9 5.47 -5.30 -10.46
N VAL A 10 5.80 -4.17 -11.10
CA VAL A 10 6.63 -4.08 -12.30
C VAL A 10 8.09 -3.74 -11.96
N HIS A 11 8.30 -2.83 -11.00
CA HIS A 11 9.62 -2.34 -10.60
C HIS A 11 9.88 -2.64 -9.11
N PRO A 12 10.09 -3.92 -8.73
CA PRO A 12 10.15 -4.34 -7.32
C PRO A 12 11.36 -3.79 -6.57
N SER A 13 12.44 -3.43 -7.27
CA SER A 13 13.69 -2.95 -6.68
C SER A 13 13.65 -1.48 -6.25
N LEU A 14 12.65 -0.70 -6.69
CA LEU A 14 12.53 0.71 -6.29
C LEU A 14 12.28 0.81 -4.79
N LYS A 15 12.88 1.82 -4.16
CA LYS A 15 12.86 2.05 -2.72
C LYS A 15 12.36 3.45 -2.39
N LEU A 16 12.00 3.66 -1.13
CA LEU A 16 11.64 4.98 -0.59
C LEU A 16 12.75 6.02 -0.82
N GLU A 17 14.01 5.58 -0.79
CA GLU A 17 15.20 6.37 -1.01
C GLU A 17 15.28 6.92 -2.44
N ASP A 18 14.87 6.14 -3.45
CA ASP A 18 14.86 6.56 -4.85
C ASP A 18 13.90 7.72 -5.09
N VAL A 19 12.78 7.74 -4.36
CA VAL A 19 11.80 8.85 -4.41
C VAL A 19 12.42 10.12 -3.84
N ARG A 20 13.14 10.00 -2.72
CA ARG A 20 13.74 11.15 -2.01
C ARG A 20 14.77 11.89 -2.86
N GLU A 21 15.48 11.16 -3.72
CA GLU A 21 16.51 11.73 -4.61
C GLU A 21 15.92 12.51 -5.79
N GLN A 22 14.60 12.49 -6.00
CA GLN A 22 13.91 13.27 -7.02
C GLN A 22 13.61 14.70 -6.58
N PHE A 23 13.59 15.61 -7.55
CA PHE A 23 13.50 17.07 -7.36
C PHE A 23 12.29 17.54 -6.50
N ASP A 24 11.19 16.78 -6.50
CA ASP A 24 9.96 17.10 -5.75
C ASP A 24 9.56 16.03 -4.72
N GLY A 25 10.41 15.02 -4.49
CA GLY A 25 10.06 13.87 -3.64
C GLY A 25 9.71 14.27 -2.21
N ASN A 26 10.40 15.28 -1.65
CA ASN A 26 10.25 15.70 -0.25
C ASN A 26 9.31 16.90 -0.05
N GLU A 27 8.64 17.36 -1.11
CA GLU A 27 7.70 18.47 -1.05
C GLU A 27 6.29 17.96 -1.35
N PRO A 28 5.50 17.57 -0.32
CA PRO A 28 4.14 17.09 -0.54
C PRO A 28 3.30 18.10 -1.31
N GLN A 29 2.68 17.66 -2.41
CA GLN A 29 1.76 18.45 -3.23
C GLN A 29 0.31 17.97 -3.10
N GLY A 30 -0.64 18.82 -3.51
CA GLY A 30 -2.07 18.51 -3.47
C GLY A 30 -2.57 18.10 -2.07
N ARG A 31 -3.45 17.09 -2.00
CA ARG A 31 -3.96 16.52 -0.72
C ARG A 31 -2.84 16.08 0.23
N GLY A 32 -1.70 15.67 -0.33
CA GLY A 32 -0.53 15.24 0.45
C GLY A 32 0.03 16.36 1.33
N ARG A 33 -0.02 17.62 0.85
CA ARG A 33 0.44 18.80 1.59
C ARG A 33 -0.34 19.05 2.88
N GLU A 34 -1.63 18.74 2.85
CA GLU A 34 -2.56 19.07 3.93
C GLU A 34 -2.66 17.96 4.99
N THR A 35 -2.33 16.72 4.61
CA THR A 35 -2.73 15.53 5.40
C THR A 35 -1.63 14.48 5.58
N ALA A 36 -0.58 14.46 4.74
CA ALA A 36 0.45 13.44 4.78
C ALA A 36 1.74 13.98 5.40
N ALA A 37 2.36 13.20 6.29
CA ALA A 37 3.77 13.40 6.61
C ALA A 37 4.61 13.13 5.34
N PRO A 38 5.77 13.80 5.13
CA PRO A 38 6.60 13.61 3.94
C PRO A 38 6.86 12.13 3.60
N ARG A 39 7.22 11.31 4.57
CA ARG A 39 7.34 9.84 4.42
C ARG A 39 6.13 9.12 3.83
N GLY A 40 4.91 9.52 4.22
CA GLY A 40 3.68 8.95 3.67
C GLY A 40 3.52 9.35 2.21
N TYR A 41 3.78 10.63 1.92
CA TYR A 41 3.78 11.15 0.55
C TYR A 41 4.81 10.44 -0.35
N ASN A 42 6.04 10.23 0.13
CA ASN A 42 7.07 9.51 -0.64
C ASN A 42 6.63 8.07 -0.93
N ALA A 43 6.02 7.37 0.04
CA ALA A 43 5.49 6.04 -0.17
C ALA A 43 4.33 6.00 -1.19
N GLU A 44 3.52 7.06 -1.25
CA GLU A 44 2.50 7.21 -2.30
C GLU A 44 3.12 7.34 -3.70
N LEU A 45 4.16 8.17 -3.85
CA LEU A 45 4.89 8.29 -5.12
C LEU A 45 5.59 6.98 -5.50
N LEU A 46 6.17 6.28 -4.51
CA LEU A 46 6.78 4.96 -4.69
C LEU A 46 5.76 3.95 -5.25
N ALA A 47 4.54 3.95 -4.72
CA ALA A 47 3.48 3.06 -5.20
C ALA A 47 3.23 3.21 -6.71
N ASN A 48 3.24 4.45 -7.22
CA ASN A 48 3.09 4.71 -8.67
C ASN A 48 4.24 4.10 -9.46
N ALA A 49 5.46 4.44 -9.07
CA ALA A 49 6.66 4.03 -9.79
C ALA A 49 6.84 2.50 -9.79
N MET A 50 6.44 1.82 -8.72
CA MET A 50 6.53 0.35 -8.62
C MET A 50 5.53 -0.40 -9.51
N LEU A 51 4.31 0.12 -9.61
CA LEU A 51 3.18 -0.58 -10.23
C LEU A 51 2.94 -0.13 -11.69
N GLY A 52 3.39 1.08 -12.04
CA GLY A 52 3.24 1.64 -13.38
C GLY A 52 4.19 1.00 -14.39
N GLU A 53 3.80 1.03 -15.66
CA GLU A 53 4.67 0.59 -16.77
C GLU A 53 6.00 1.35 -16.77
N HIS A 54 5.96 2.65 -16.48
CA HIS A 54 7.13 3.50 -16.36
C HIS A 54 7.32 3.92 -14.90
N PRO A 55 8.56 3.91 -14.38
CA PRO A 55 8.84 4.27 -12.99
C PRO A 55 8.77 5.78 -12.79
N ARG A 56 7.54 6.31 -12.74
CA ARG A 56 7.25 7.72 -12.53
C ARG A 56 6.87 7.96 -11.07
N PHE A 57 7.55 8.91 -10.43
CA PHE A 57 7.24 9.33 -9.08
C PHE A 57 6.16 10.41 -9.11
N GLU A 58 4.95 9.99 -9.45
CA GLU A 58 3.77 10.84 -9.54
C GLU A 58 2.65 10.25 -8.68
N LYS A 59 1.67 11.06 -8.30
CA LYS A 59 0.45 10.52 -7.69
C LYS A 59 -0.79 11.12 -8.29
N TRP A 60 -1.80 10.28 -8.42
CA TRP A 60 -3.16 10.71 -8.70
C TRP A 60 -4.12 9.90 -7.84
N SER A 61 -5.10 10.57 -7.25
CA SER A 61 -6.06 9.95 -6.35
C SER A 61 -7.48 10.28 -6.80
N PRO A 62 -8.35 9.27 -7.01
CA PRO A 62 -9.75 9.49 -7.35
C PRO A 62 -10.61 9.91 -6.13
N GLY A 63 -10.10 9.80 -4.90
CA GLY A 63 -10.87 10.12 -3.70
C GLY A 63 -10.11 9.86 -2.39
N PRO A 64 -10.63 10.32 -1.24
CA PRO A 64 -9.97 10.24 0.07
C PRO A 64 -9.61 8.84 0.57
N TRP A 65 -10.25 7.78 0.04
CA TRP A 65 -10.03 6.37 0.40
C TRP A 65 -9.06 5.64 -0.53
N VAL A 66 -8.45 6.36 -1.47
CA VAL A 66 -7.42 5.86 -2.37
C VAL A 66 -6.26 6.85 -2.29
N ASP A 67 -5.10 6.39 -1.85
CA ASP A 67 -3.91 7.23 -1.80
C ASP A 67 -3.27 7.38 -3.18
N ASN A 68 -3.32 6.33 -4.00
CA ASN A 68 -2.84 6.38 -5.39
C ASN A 68 -3.65 5.48 -6.34
N TYR A 69 -3.71 5.90 -7.60
CA TYR A 69 -4.27 5.14 -8.70
C TYR A 69 -3.22 4.93 -9.79
N VAL A 70 -3.12 3.70 -10.26
CA VAL A 70 -2.17 3.30 -11.29
C VAL A 70 -2.83 2.36 -12.28
N THR A 71 -2.55 2.55 -13.56
CA THR A 71 -2.76 1.49 -14.57
C THR A 71 -1.45 0.73 -14.73
N SER A 72 -1.46 -0.56 -14.42
CA SER A 72 -0.29 -1.44 -14.55
C SER A 72 0.06 -1.70 -16.01
N GLN A 73 1.21 -2.31 -16.25
CA GLN A 73 1.66 -2.72 -17.59
C GLN A 73 0.66 -3.65 -18.30
N SER A 74 -0.11 -4.45 -17.57
CA SER A 74 -1.15 -5.33 -18.13
C SER A 74 -2.50 -4.61 -18.33
N SER A 75 -2.53 -3.28 -18.34
CA SER A 75 -3.75 -2.45 -18.37
C SER A 75 -4.72 -2.67 -17.19
N VAL A 76 -4.32 -3.44 -16.17
CA VAL A 76 -5.10 -3.62 -14.94
C VAL A 76 -5.01 -2.33 -14.12
N SER A 77 -6.16 -1.75 -13.81
CA SER A 77 -6.25 -0.54 -13.02
C SER A 77 -6.20 -0.88 -11.53
N CYS A 78 -5.48 -0.09 -10.73
CA CYS A 78 -5.20 -0.37 -9.34
C CYS A 78 -5.60 0.83 -8.47
N TYR A 79 -6.44 0.60 -7.47
CA TYR A 79 -6.70 1.51 -6.36
C TYR A 79 -5.84 1.09 -5.19
N ILE A 80 -4.98 2.00 -4.71
CA ILE A 80 -3.95 1.67 -3.72
C ILE A 80 -4.15 2.56 -2.49
N GLU A 81 -4.30 1.93 -1.34
CA GLU A 81 -4.18 2.58 -0.03
C GLU A 81 -2.76 2.35 0.51
N VAL A 82 -2.07 3.42 0.89
CA VAL A 82 -0.66 3.35 1.30
C VAL A 82 -0.55 3.55 2.81
N LYS A 83 0.27 2.71 3.44
CA LYS A 83 0.52 2.76 4.88
C LYS A 83 2.00 2.62 5.17
N THR A 84 2.52 3.53 5.98
CA THR A 84 3.90 3.52 6.43
C THR A 84 3.98 3.30 7.94
N ALA A 85 5.01 2.59 8.39
CA ALA A 85 5.33 2.42 9.81
C ALA A 85 6.84 2.48 10.01
N ILE A 86 7.27 3.07 11.12
CA ILE A 86 8.67 2.95 11.55
C ILE A 86 8.92 1.51 12.05
N ASP A 87 10.14 0.98 11.93
CA ASP A 87 10.49 -0.34 12.49
C ASP A 87 10.11 -0.42 13.97
N GLN A 88 10.61 0.56 14.72
CA GLN A 88 10.54 0.59 16.16
C GLN A 88 10.40 2.05 16.63
N TYR A 89 9.45 2.28 17.51
CA TYR A 89 9.34 3.54 18.23
C TYR A 89 10.51 3.70 19.22
N PRO A 90 10.80 4.93 19.70
CA PRO A 90 11.80 5.16 20.74
C PRO A 90 11.58 4.34 22.03
N SER A 91 10.35 3.91 22.29
CA SER A 91 9.96 3.02 23.39
C SER A 91 10.30 1.53 23.15
N HIS A 92 11.03 1.21 22.09
CA HIS A 92 11.35 -0.15 21.65
C HIS A 92 10.13 -1.02 21.27
N THR A 93 8.97 -0.41 21.10
CA THR A 93 7.77 -1.09 20.59
C THR A 93 7.78 -1.07 19.07
N PRO A 94 7.40 -2.18 18.38
CA PRO A 94 7.28 -2.16 16.93
C PRO A 94 6.31 -1.10 16.45
N GLY A 95 6.61 -0.50 15.29
CA GLY A 95 5.69 0.41 14.62
C GLY A 95 4.35 -0.24 14.31
N ARG A 96 3.34 0.62 14.13
CA ARG A 96 1.97 0.17 13.87
C ARG A 96 1.41 0.83 12.63
N PHE A 97 0.70 0.04 11.85
CA PHE A 97 -0.18 0.55 10.81
C PHE A 97 -1.52 0.93 11.43
N ARG A 98 -2.11 2.03 10.94
CA ARG A 98 -3.47 2.43 11.27
C ARG A 98 -4.32 2.43 10.01
N ILE A 99 -5.39 1.66 10.03
CA ILE A 99 -6.37 1.56 8.96
C ILE A 99 -7.66 2.22 9.44
N TRP A 100 -8.18 3.15 8.63
CA TRP A 100 -9.44 3.85 8.92
C TRP A 100 -10.59 3.06 8.29
N GLY A 101 -11.54 2.62 9.10
CA GLY A 101 -12.68 1.81 8.69
C GLY A 101 -13.47 2.40 7.53
N PRO A 102 -13.85 3.70 7.55
CA PRO A 102 -14.56 4.31 6.42
C PRO A 102 -13.80 4.23 5.09
N HIS A 103 -12.46 4.32 5.12
CA HIS A 103 -11.65 4.21 3.91
C HIS A 103 -11.51 2.76 3.47
N HIS A 104 -11.23 1.85 4.40
CA HIS A 104 -11.14 0.42 4.13
C HIS A 104 -12.43 -0.15 3.55
N HIS A 105 -13.56 0.10 4.21
CA HIS A 105 -14.87 -0.34 3.71
C HIS A 105 -15.22 0.26 2.36
N ARG A 106 -14.78 1.50 2.07
CA ARG A 106 -15.04 2.13 0.78
C ARG A 106 -14.13 1.59 -0.33
N LEU A 107 -12.89 1.25 0.01
CA LEU A 107 -11.95 0.56 -0.88
C LEU A 107 -12.47 -0.86 -1.23
N LEU A 108 -13.04 -1.59 -0.27
CA LEU A 108 -13.70 -2.87 -0.54
C LEU A 108 -15.02 -2.70 -1.29
N ALA A 109 -15.87 -1.75 -0.88
CA ALA A 109 -17.13 -1.51 -1.55
C ALA A 109 -16.94 -1.06 -3.00
N SER A 110 -15.86 -0.37 -3.37
CA SER A 110 -15.56 -0.11 -4.78
C SER A 110 -15.18 -1.38 -5.56
N ALA A 111 -14.73 -2.44 -4.88
CA ALA A 111 -14.56 -3.76 -5.48
C ALA A 111 -15.92 -4.46 -5.68
N ASP A 112 -16.84 -4.35 -4.71
CA ASP A 112 -18.12 -5.08 -4.73
C ASP A 112 -19.27 -4.38 -5.49
N VAL A 113 -19.45 -3.07 -5.29
CA VAL A 113 -20.67 -2.33 -5.71
C VAL A 113 -20.78 -2.16 -7.23
N TYR A 114 -19.67 -2.24 -7.96
CA TYR A 114 -19.66 -2.06 -9.41
C TYR A 114 -19.45 -3.36 -10.20
N GLU A 115 -19.35 -4.52 -9.52
CA GLU A 115 -18.81 -5.75 -10.12
C GLU A 115 -17.52 -5.45 -10.91
N ASP A 116 -16.75 -4.47 -10.45
CA ASP A 116 -15.61 -3.93 -11.17
C ASP A 116 -14.39 -4.79 -10.91
N THR A 117 -14.54 -6.03 -11.36
CA THR A 117 -13.53 -7.04 -11.50
C THR A 117 -12.38 -6.58 -12.38
N SER A 118 -12.50 -5.49 -13.15
CA SER A 118 -11.41 -4.92 -13.95
C SER A 118 -10.38 -4.14 -13.13
N ARG A 119 -10.66 -3.90 -11.84
CA ARG A 119 -9.75 -3.16 -10.94
C ARG A 119 -9.28 -3.97 -9.76
N LEU A 120 -8.00 -3.81 -9.45
CA LEU A 120 -7.42 -4.28 -8.21
C LEU A 120 -7.53 -3.24 -7.11
N HIS A 121 -7.85 -3.71 -5.91
CA HIS A 121 -7.90 -2.91 -4.71
C HIS A 121 -6.79 -3.42 -3.78
N LEU A 122 -5.80 -2.58 -3.52
CA LEU A 122 -4.53 -2.99 -2.95
C LEU A 122 -4.20 -2.15 -1.72
N TYR A 123 -3.45 -2.76 -0.81
CA TYR A 123 -2.61 -2.04 0.14
C TYR A 123 -1.15 -2.12 -0.30
N LEU A 124 -0.43 -1.01 -0.10
CA LEU A 124 1.02 -0.99 0.01
C LEU A 124 1.41 -0.67 1.45
N PHE A 125 2.05 -1.62 2.11
CA PHE A 125 2.63 -1.43 3.44
C PHE A 125 4.15 -1.26 3.32
N VAL A 126 4.68 -0.16 3.83
CA VAL A 126 6.12 0.14 3.84
C VAL A 126 6.60 0.29 5.28
N VAL A 127 7.67 -0.42 5.63
CA VAL A 127 8.35 -0.27 6.92
C VAL A 127 9.69 0.40 6.69
N TYR A 128 10.00 1.40 7.51
CA TYR A 128 11.24 2.17 7.40
C TYR A 128 11.91 2.34 8.77
N THR A 129 13.21 2.57 8.80
CA THR A 129 13.94 3.06 9.97
C THR A 129 14.36 4.52 9.78
N LEU A 130 14.81 5.17 10.85
CA LEU A 130 15.41 6.49 10.80
C LEU A 130 16.89 6.37 11.14
N ASP A 131 17.76 6.63 10.18
CA ASP A 131 19.20 6.82 10.40
C ASP A 131 19.53 8.30 10.23
N SER A 132 20.05 8.93 11.29
CA SER A 132 20.43 10.34 11.27
C SER A 132 19.29 11.29 10.81
N GLY A 133 18.04 10.91 11.10
CA GLY A 133 16.83 11.65 10.71
C GLY A 133 16.37 11.40 9.27
N ILE A 134 17.02 10.49 8.55
CA ILE A 134 16.71 10.13 7.16
C ILE A 134 16.01 8.76 7.16
N GLU A 135 14.86 8.67 6.50
CA GLU A 135 14.16 7.40 6.33
C GLU A 135 14.96 6.41 5.48
N GLN A 136 15.09 5.18 5.94
CA GLN A 136 15.63 4.06 5.17
C GLN A 136 14.60 2.93 5.12
N GLU A 137 14.27 2.44 3.94
CA GLU A 137 13.32 1.34 3.78
C GLU A 137 13.91 0.04 4.35
N ILE A 138 13.11 -0.67 5.16
CA ILE A 138 13.44 -2.02 5.64
C ILE A 138 12.81 -3.07 4.73
N GLY A 139 11.59 -2.81 4.27
CA GLY A 139 10.87 -3.71 3.39
C GLY A 139 9.48 -3.19 3.09
N LYS A 140 8.84 -3.82 2.10
CA LYS A 140 7.50 -3.48 1.67
C LYS A 140 6.74 -4.67 1.10
N VAL A 141 5.42 -4.63 1.26
CA VAL A 141 4.50 -5.65 0.76
C VAL A 141 3.32 -5.01 0.06
N VAL A 142 3.01 -5.52 -1.14
CA VAL A 142 1.78 -5.23 -1.88
C VAL A 142 0.83 -6.39 -1.70
N VAL A 143 -0.41 -6.10 -1.32
CA VAL A 143 -1.39 -7.13 -0.97
C VAL A 143 -2.80 -6.71 -1.39
N PRO A 144 -3.65 -7.64 -1.88
CA PRO A 144 -5.08 -7.38 -2.08
C PRO A 144 -5.77 -6.91 -0.79
N ALA A 145 -6.64 -5.91 -0.90
CA ALA A 145 -7.37 -5.36 0.24
C ALA A 145 -8.24 -6.40 0.94
N ILE A 146 -8.77 -7.37 0.21
CA ILE A 146 -9.57 -8.47 0.76
C ILE A 146 -8.76 -9.35 1.71
N HIS A 147 -7.49 -9.64 1.41
CA HIS A 147 -6.63 -10.40 2.33
C HIS A 147 -6.33 -9.62 3.61
N VAL A 148 -6.33 -8.28 3.55
CA VAL A 148 -6.21 -7.46 4.77
C VAL A 148 -7.49 -7.55 5.60
N ASP A 149 -8.66 -7.49 4.96
CA ASP A 149 -9.96 -7.59 5.61
C ASP A 149 -10.15 -8.90 6.37
N ASP A 150 -9.70 -10.03 5.79
CA ASP A 150 -9.71 -11.37 6.42
C ASP A 150 -8.98 -11.42 7.77
N HIS A 151 -8.13 -10.43 8.07
CA HIS A 151 -7.33 -10.34 9.29
C HIS A 151 -7.74 -9.17 10.21
N ILE A 152 -8.76 -8.40 9.84
CA ILE A 152 -9.33 -7.38 10.73
C ILE A 152 -10.34 -8.07 11.65
N ASP A 153 -9.97 -8.20 12.93
CA ASP A 153 -10.80 -8.85 13.94
C ASP A 153 -11.82 -7.90 14.58
N THR A 154 -11.38 -6.69 14.97
CA THR A 154 -12.21 -5.74 15.72
C THR A 154 -11.83 -4.30 15.40
N TRP A 155 -12.85 -3.52 15.05
CA TRP A 155 -12.74 -2.08 14.91
C TRP A 155 -12.87 -1.38 16.26
N SER A 156 -12.03 -0.38 16.48
CA SER A 156 -12.07 0.52 17.64
C SER A 156 -12.49 1.92 17.19
N LEU A 157 -13.34 2.60 17.97
CA LEU A 157 -13.61 4.02 17.73
C LEU A 157 -12.43 4.87 18.20
N THR A 158 -11.98 5.80 17.36
CA THR A 158 -10.90 6.73 17.66
C THR A 158 -11.20 8.08 17.03
N ASP A 159 -10.96 9.15 17.77
CA ASP A 159 -11.14 10.52 17.28
C ASP A 159 -10.01 10.91 16.32
N HIS A 160 -10.39 11.33 15.11
CA HIS A 160 -9.50 11.85 14.09
C HIS A 160 -9.65 13.36 13.99
N VAL A 161 -8.53 14.08 13.99
CA VAL A 161 -8.47 15.55 14.01
C VAL A 161 -9.37 16.21 12.95
N THR A 162 -9.53 15.60 11.78
CA THR A 162 -10.35 16.15 10.69
C THR A 162 -11.62 15.35 10.36
N MET A 163 -11.73 14.09 10.80
CA MET A 163 -12.87 13.22 10.46
C MET A 163 -13.83 13.01 11.65
N GLY A 164 -13.47 13.51 12.84
CA GLY A 164 -14.15 13.18 14.09
C GLY A 164 -13.93 11.72 14.49
N GLU A 165 -14.83 11.20 15.31
CA GLU A 165 -14.81 9.81 15.76
C GLU A 165 -15.05 8.85 14.59
N GLN A 166 -14.08 7.97 14.32
CA GLN A 166 -14.13 7.01 13.24
C GLN A 166 -13.69 5.63 13.71
N LEU A 167 -14.17 4.60 13.01
CA LEU A 167 -13.67 3.25 13.17
C LEU A 167 -12.20 3.17 12.73
N THR A 168 -11.40 2.48 13.53
CA THR A 168 -9.98 2.27 13.30
C THR A 168 -9.58 0.86 13.65
N TYR A 169 -8.67 0.32 12.86
CA TYR A 169 -7.94 -0.89 13.18
C TYR A 169 -6.46 -0.53 13.25
N THR A 170 -5.77 -0.98 14.30
CA THR A 170 -4.35 -0.70 14.47
C THR A 170 -3.60 -1.98 14.79
N VAL A 171 -2.64 -2.35 13.95
CA VAL A 171 -1.87 -3.58 14.04
C VAL A 171 -0.38 -3.27 14.02
N SER A 172 0.44 -4.01 14.77
CA SER A 172 1.89 -3.88 14.62
C SER A 172 2.31 -4.44 13.26
N TRP A 173 3.29 -3.83 12.60
CA TRP A 173 3.70 -4.29 11.28
C TRP A 173 4.14 -5.76 11.29
N ARG A 174 4.79 -6.22 12.37
CA ARG A 174 5.17 -7.63 12.56
C ARG A 174 3.97 -8.57 12.69
N ALA A 175 2.91 -8.15 13.40
CA ALA A 175 1.70 -8.96 13.51
C ALA A 175 0.96 -9.06 12.18
N LEU A 176 0.93 -7.98 11.40
CA LEU A 176 0.37 -7.98 10.05
C LEU A 176 1.13 -8.95 9.14
N LEU A 177 2.46 -8.93 9.15
CA LEU A 177 3.26 -9.88 8.35
C LEU A 177 2.95 -11.34 8.72
N GLY A 178 2.88 -11.63 10.03
CA GLY A 178 2.51 -12.97 10.50
C GLY A 178 1.10 -13.39 10.09
N ALA A 179 0.15 -12.46 10.03
CA ALA A 179 -1.20 -12.73 9.54
C ALA A 179 -1.21 -13.04 8.03
N LEU A 180 -0.40 -12.33 7.26
CA LEU A 180 -0.22 -12.50 5.81
C LEU A 180 0.71 -13.66 5.43
N ASP A 181 1.13 -14.49 6.38
CA ASP A 181 2.11 -15.58 6.22
C ASP A 181 3.45 -15.14 5.60
N VAL A 182 3.85 -13.89 5.88
CA VAL A 182 5.13 -13.32 5.44
C VAL A 182 6.13 -13.40 6.59
N SER A 183 7.25 -14.09 6.35
CA SER A 183 8.31 -14.16 7.36
C SER A 183 9.10 -12.85 7.45
N LEU A 184 9.63 -12.54 8.64
CA LEU A 184 10.50 -11.37 8.82
C LEU A 184 11.73 -11.45 7.92
N ALA A 185 12.34 -12.63 7.82
CA ALA A 185 13.54 -12.83 7.01
C ALA A 185 13.27 -12.53 5.53
N GLU A 186 12.17 -13.04 4.99
CA GLU A 186 11.72 -12.77 3.62
C GLU A 186 11.43 -11.28 3.41
N PHE A 187 10.69 -10.65 4.33
CA PHE A 187 10.35 -9.23 4.24
C PHE A 187 11.57 -8.32 4.19
N THR A 188 12.65 -8.68 4.90
CA THR A 188 13.90 -7.91 4.91
C THR A 188 14.85 -8.25 3.78
N ALA A 189 14.74 -9.45 3.20
CA ALA A 189 15.67 -9.92 2.16
C ALA A 189 15.17 -9.66 0.74
N THR A 190 13.84 -9.55 0.56
CA THR A 190 13.20 -9.34 -0.73
C THR A 190 12.90 -7.86 -0.93
N ASP A 191 13.17 -7.33 -2.12
CA ASP A 191 12.95 -5.89 -2.37
C ASP A 191 11.50 -5.46 -2.23
N THR A 192 10.57 -6.28 -2.73
CA THR A 192 9.13 -6.12 -2.59
C THR A 192 8.49 -7.49 -2.54
N ILE A 193 7.65 -7.75 -1.54
CA ILE A 193 6.78 -8.92 -1.52
C ILE A 193 5.48 -8.58 -2.25
N ASP A 194 5.13 -9.37 -3.27
CA ASP A 194 3.91 -9.19 -4.06
C ASP A 194 2.95 -10.36 -3.84
N LEU A 195 1.98 -10.15 -2.92
CA LEU A 195 0.93 -11.11 -2.58
C LEU A 195 -0.25 -11.08 -3.56
N THR A 196 -0.14 -10.37 -4.68
CA THR A 196 -1.13 -10.46 -5.78
C THR A 196 -0.86 -11.64 -6.70
N THR A 197 0.36 -12.19 -6.66
CA THR A 197 0.76 -13.36 -7.45
C THR A 197 -0.19 -14.53 -7.19
N GLY A 198 -0.83 -15.03 -8.25
CA GLY A 198 -1.81 -16.12 -8.12
C GLY A 198 -3.14 -15.75 -7.47
N SER A 199 -3.35 -14.52 -7.00
CA SER A 199 -4.60 -14.11 -6.35
C SER A 199 -5.79 -14.11 -7.30
N ASP A 200 -6.95 -14.54 -6.80
CA ASP A 200 -8.20 -14.57 -7.56
C ASP A 200 -8.59 -13.17 -8.06
N SER A 201 -8.32 -12.13 -7.27
CA SER A 201 -8.56 -10.74 -7.66
C SER A 201 -7.75 -10.33 -8.90
N LEU A 202 -6.46 -10.69 -8.97
CA LEU A 202 -5.63 -10.36 -10.13
C LEU A 202 -6.04 -11.17 -11.36
N GLN A 203 -6.40 -12.44 -11.18
CA GLN A 203 -6.89 -13.28 -12.27
C GLN A 203 -8.21 -12.76 -12.84
N ALA A 204 -9.14 -12.29 -11.98
CA ALA A 204 -10.38 -11.66 -12.41
C ALA A 204 -10.10 -10.39 -13.23
N ALA A 205 -9.19 -9.52 -12.76
CA ALA A 205 -8.84 -8.29 -13.46
C ALA A 205 -8.22 -8.50 -14.83
N ARG A 206 -7.33 -9.48 -14.97
CA ARG A 206 -6.72 -9.82 -16.28
C ARG A 206 -7.74 -10.34 -17.29
N LYS A 207 -8.71 -11.16 -16.87
CA LYS A 207 -9.77 -11.66 -17.77
C LYS A 207 -10.58 -10.53 -18.40
N HIS A 208 -10.71 -9.40 -17.70
CA HIS A 208 -11.43 -8.24 -18.20
C HIS A 208 -10.61 -7.37 -19.17
N THR A 209 -9.28 -7.36 -19.06
CA THR A 209 -8.42 -6.60 -19.98
C THR A 209 -8.21 -7.32 -21.30
N ASP A 210 -8.34 -8.65 -21.33
CA ASP A 210 -8.11 -9.48 -22.53
C ASP A 210 -9.36 -9.66 -23.42
N ALA A 211 -10.54 -9.15 -22.99
CA ALA A 211 -11.84 -9.27 -23.67
C ALA A 211 -12.17 -8.04 -24.52
#